data_AF-A0A2H1FEU9-F1
#
_entry.id   AF-A0A2H1FEU9-F1
#
_cell.length_a   1.000
_cell.length_b   1.000
_cell.length_c   1.000
_cell.angle_alpha   90.00
_cell.angle_beta   90.00
_cell.angle_gamma   90.00
#
_symmetry.space_group_name_H-M   'P 1'
#
loop_
_entity.id
_entity.type
_entity.pdbx_description
1 polymer ?
#
loop_
_entity_poly.entity_id
_entity_poly.type
_entity_poly.pdbx_seq_one_letter_code
_entity_poly.pdbx_strand_id
1 'polypeptide(L)'
;MEYGPTVSGEGGSYNLVTNVIKLSQENPDTFFHELAHKAHSTFENLKPVQDPEQETVAQLSACVLAKLYGYDATTFSWNYIASYAEEKSPEAVGRICMRVLSKVQKVITLILETHEGKEDVINA
;
A
#
# COMPACT_ATOMS: atom_id res chain seq x y z
N MET A 1 10.34 9.72 4.21
CA MET A 1 9.99 9.74 2.78
C MET A 1 10.95 10.71 2.12
N GLU A 2 11.44 10.37 0.94
CA GLU A 2 12.38 11.18 0.17
C GLU A 2 11.92 11.28 -1.29
N TYR A 3 12.26 12.38 -1.97
CA TYR A 3 12.01 12.54 -3.40
C TYR A 3 13.30 12.30 -4.21
N GLY A 4 13.15 11.67 -5.38
CA GLY A 4 14.26 11.44 -6.30
C GLY A 4 13.97 10.32 -7.31
N PRO A 5 14.90 10.07 -8.25
CA PRO A 5 14.73 9.00 -9.21
C PRO A 5 14.66 7.64 -8.50
N THR A 6 13.72 6.82 -8.94
CA THR A 6 13.61 5.40 -8.60
C THR A 6 14.52 4.56 -9.51
N VAL A 7 14.73 3.29 -9.16
CA VAL A 7 15.71 2.44 -9.87
C VAL A 7 15.19 2.03 -11.24
N SER A 8 13.88 1.73 -11.34
CA SER A 8 13.28 1.22 -12.58
C SER A 8 12.41 2.25 -13.29
N GLY A 9 12.41 3.51 -12.85
CA GLY A 9 11.52 4.56 -13.37
C GLY A 9 10.08 4.48 -12.83
N GLU A 10 9.84 3.68 -11.79
CA GLU A 10 8.55 3.62 -11.11
C GLU A 10 8.20 4.95 -10.39
N GLY A 11 6.91 5.21 -10.16
CA GLY A 11 6.43 6.42 -9.49
C GLY A 11 6.92 6.56 -8.04
N GLY A 12 7.19 5.44 -7.38
CA GLY A 12 7.64 5.36 -6.00
C GLY A 12 8.09 3.94 -5.64
N SER A 13 8.80 3.80 -4.52
CA SER A 13 9.29 2.51 -4.04
C SER A 13 9.49 2.53 -2.52
N TYR A 14 9.08 1.47 -1.84
CA TYR A 14 9.45 1.18 -0.46
C TYR A 14 10.61 0.19 -0.39
N ASN A 15 11.67 0.57 0.32
CA ASN A 15 12.83 -0.30 0.53
C ASN A 15 12.76 -0.98 1.91
N LEU A 16 12.68 -2.32 1.90
CA LEU A 16 12.59 -3.15 3.13
C LEU A 16 13.82 -3.04 4.04
N VAL A 17 15.01 -2.78 3.48
CA VAL A 17 16.27 -2.74 4.22
C VAL A 17 16.49 -1.39 4.87
N THR A 18 16.29 -0.30 4.11
CA THR A 18 16.50 1.06 4.63
C THR A 18 15.25 1.63 5.31
N ASN A 19 14.09 0.99 5.16
CA ASN A 19 12.79 1.45 5.67
C ASN A 19 12.40 2.85 5.14
N VAL A 20 12.84 3.16 3.92
CA VAL A 20 12.59 4.44 3.25
C VAL A 20 11.57 4.25 2.14
N ILE A 21 10.58 5.15 2.12
CA ILE A 21 9.72 5.40 0.96
C ILE A 21 10.39 6.46 0.10
N LYS A 22 10.66 6.14 -1.16
CA LYS A 22 11.14 7.07 -2.18
C LYS A 22 10.05 7.33 -3.20
N LEU A 23 9.86 8.59 -3.60
CA LEU A 23 8.91 8.98 -4.65
C LEU A 23 9.62 9.73 -5.78
N SER A 24 9.26 9.44 -7.02
CA SER A 24 9.73 10.17 -8.21
C SER A 24 8.75 11.25 -8.67
N GLN A 25 7.52 11.25 -8.13
CA GLN A 25 6.45 12.19 -8.46
C GLN A 25 5.59 12.51 -7.23
N GLU A 26 4.94 13.68 -7.24
CA GLU A 26 3.95 14.09 -6.23
C GLU A 26 2.58 13.48 -6.55
N ASN A 27 2.43 12.18 -6.32
CA ASN A 27 1.16 11.47 -6.50
C ASN A 27 0.71 10.80 -5.18
N PRO A 28 -0.41 11.22 -4.57
CA PRO A 28 -0.94 10.63 -3.35
C PRO A 28 -1.21 9.12 -3.44
N ASP A 29 -1.66 8.60 -4.60
CA ASP A 29 -1.90 7.16 -4.79
C ASP A 29 -0.61 6.36 -4.67
N THR A 30 0.44 6.85 -5.31
CA THR A 30 1.78 6.25 -5.22
C THR A 30 2.26 6.29 -3.77
N PHE A 31 2.09 7.42 -3.08
CA PHE A 31 2.47 7.50 -1.66
C PHE A 31 1.70 6.50 -0.79
N PHE A 32 0.38 6.41 -0.94
CA PHE A 32 -0.44 5.49 -0.16
C PHE A 32 -0.10 4.03 -0.44
N HIS A 33 0.23 3.69 -1.69
CA HIS A 33 0.71 2.37 -2.06
C HIS A 33 2.01 2.01 -1.33
N GLU A 34 3.02 2.87 -1.37
CA GLU A 34 4.28 2.62 -0.67
C GLU A 34 4.15 2.66 0.86
N LEU A 35 3.27 3.50 1.38
CA LEU A 35 2.94 3.54 2.80
C LEU A 35 2.30 2.23 3.26
N ALA A 36 1.42 1.65 2.44
CA ALA A 36 0.82 0.36 2.71
C ALA A 36 1.86 -0.77 2.71
N HIS A 37 2.81 -0.78 1.76
CA HIS A 37 3.95 -1.72 1.81
C HIS A 37 4.78 -1.58 3.09
N LYS A 38 5.06 -0.34 3.49
CA LYS A 38 5.77 -0.07 4.74
C LYS A 38 5.03 -0.62 5.95
N ALA A 39 3.75 -0.32 6.10
CA ALA A 39 2.92 -0.83 7.19
C ALA A 39 2.83 -2.37 7.16
N HIS A 40 2.65 -2.97 5.98
CA HIS A 40 2.57 -4.42 5.82
C HIS A 40 3.85 -5.12 6.30
N SER A 41 5.03 -4.54 6.01
CA SER A 41 6.33 -5.09 6.43
C SER A 41 6.55 -5.14 7.95
N THR A 42 5.74 -4.42 8.74
CA THR A 42 5.86 -4.43 10.21
C THR A 42 5.32 -5.71 10.86
N PHE A 43 4.52 -6.49 10.13
CA PHE A 43 3.87 -7.68 10.67
C PHE A 43 3.89 -8.90 9.77
N GLU A 44 4.43 -8.79 8.55
CA GLU A 44 4.68 -9.92 7.65
C GLU A 44 6.04 -9.74 6.96
N ASN A 45 6.77 -10.84 6.80
CA ASN A 45 8.03 -10.84 6.06
C ASN A 45 7.74 -10.77 4.56
N LEU A 46 7.89 -9.58 3.99
CA LEU A 46 7.65 -9.34 2.58
C LEU A 46 8.77 -9.90 1.70
N LYS A 47 8.42 -10.19 0.45
CA LYS A 47 9.39 -10.67 -0.53
C LYS A 47 10.07 -9.43 -1.14
N PRO A 48 11.38 -9.44 -1.40
CA PRO A 48 12.08 -8.31 -2.01
C PRO A 48 11.84 -8.21 -3.54
N VAL A 49 10.78 -8.84 -4.04
CA VAL A 49 10.36 -8.87 -5.44
C VAL A 49 8.87 -8.56 -5.50
N GLN A 50 8.39 -8.12 -6.66
CA GLN A 50 6.96 -7.93 -6.87
C GLN A 50 6.22 -9.25 -6.68
N ASP A 51 5.39 -9.32 -5.64
CA ASP A 51 4.56 -10.46 -5.31
C ASP A 51 3.09 -10.08 -5.47
N PRO A 52 2.28 -10.82 -6.25
CA PRO A 52 0.89 -10.48 -6.52
C PRO A 52 0.05 -10.19 -5.29
N GLU A 53 0.23 -10.93 -4.18
CA GLU A 53 -0.55 -10.70 -2.96
C GLU A 53 -0.06 -9.46 -2.23
N GLN A 54 1.25 -9.21 -2.18
CA GLN A 54 1.82 -8.01 -1.54
C GLN A 54 1.42 -6.73 -2.27
N GLU A 55 1.45 -6.76 -3.61
CA GLU A 55 1.00 -5.68 -4.49
C GLU A 55 -0.52 -5.45 -4.35
N THR A 56 -1.31 -6.52 -4.24
CA THR A 56 -2.76 -6.42 -4.01
C THR A 56 -3.06 -5.82 -2.63
N VAL A 57 -2.33 -6.20 -1.57
CA VAL A 57 -2.46 -5.57 -0.24
C VAL A 57 -2.17 -4.07 -0.34
N ALA A 58 -1.06 -3.69 -0.98
CA ALA A 58 -0.65 -2.30 -1.08
C ALA A 58 -1.67 -1.47 -1.87
N GLN A 59 -2.05 -1.93 -3.06
CA GLN A 59 -2.96 -1.21 -3.93
C GLN A 59 -4.39 -1.13 -3.38
N LEU A 60 -4.90 -2.22 -2.78
CA LEU A 60 -6.24 -2.20 -2.20
C LEU A 60 -6.29 -1.31 -0.94
N SER A 61 -5.22 -1.30 -0.14
CA SER A 61 -5.09 -0.35 0.99
C SER A 61 -5.02 1.09 0.50
N ALA A 62 -4.25 1.37 -0.56
CA ALA A 62 -4.18 2.70 -1.17
C ALA A 62 -5.55 3.17 -1.66
N CYS A 63 -6.34 2.29 -2.28
CA CYS A 63 -7.72 2.58 -2.69
C CYS A 63 -8.62 2.96 -1.50
N VAL A 64 -8.51 2.25 -0.37
CA VAL A 64 -9.27 2.58 0.85
C VAL A 64 -8.83 3.95 1.40
N LEU A 65 -7.52 4.20 1.49
CA LEU A 65 -6.98 5.48 1.95
C LEU A 65 -7.39 6.65 1.04
N ALA A 66 -7.38 6.46 -0.28
CA ALA A 66 -7.86 7.44 -1.24
C ALA A 66 -9.32 7.84 -0.96
N LYS A 67 -10.20 6.85 -0.73
CA LYS A 67 -11.60 7.11 -0.37
C LYS A 67 -11.74 7.85 0.95
N LEU A 68 -10.96 7.48 1.97
CA LEU A 68 -10.94 8.20 3.26
C LEU A 68 -10.41 9.63 3.12
N TYR A 69 -9.45 9.85 2.22
CA TYR A 69 -8.88 11.16 1.90
C TYR A 69 -9.81 12.04 1.05
N GLY A 70 -10.82 11.43 0.40
CA GLY A 70 -11.90 12.15 -0.29
C GLY A 70 -11.85 12.08 -1.82
N TYR A 71 -11.16 11.10 -2.42
CA TYR A 71 -11.17 10.89 -3.87
C TYR A 71 -11.28 9.41 -4.25
N ASP A 72 -11.62 9.16 -5.52
CA ASP A 72 -11.85 7.80 -6.02
C ASP A 72 -10.67 7.29 -6.85
N ALA A 73 -10.05 6.20 -6.38
CA ALA A 73 -9.00 5.47 -7.07
C ALA A 73 -9.46 4.06 -7.51
N THR A 74 -10.77 3.77 -7.51
CA THR A 74 -11.31 2.42 -7.74
C THR A 74 -10.93 1.88 -9.13
N THR A 75 -11.07 2.67 -10.20
CA THR A 75 -10.73 2.21 -11.57
C THR A 75 -9.23 1.94 -11.73
N PHE A 76 -8.38 2.83 -11.21
CA PHE A 76 -6.92 2.64 -11.24
C PHE A 76 -6.53 1.37 -10.48
N SER A 77 -7.07 1.20 -9.27
CA SER A 77 -6.79 0.05 -8.42
C SER A 77 -7.28 -1.26 -9.02
N TRP A 78 -8.45 -1.26 -9.67
CA TRP A 78 -8.94 -2.43 -10.41
C TRP A 78 -7.97 -2.82 -11.52
N ASN A 79 -7.55 -1.86 -12.36
CA ASN A 79 -6.62 -2.13 -13.47
C ASN A 79 -5.28 -2.68 -12.97
N TYR A 80 -4.76 -2.12 -11.89
CA TYR A 80 -3.50 -2.53 -11.29
C TYR A 80 -3.61 -3.95 -10.70
N ILE A 81 -4.62 -4.24 -9.87
CA ILE A 81 -4.80 -5.58 -9.31
C ILE A 81 -5.07 -6.61 -10.42
N ALA A 82 -5.81 -6.23 -11.47
CA ALA A 82 -6.04 -7.07 -12.64
C ALA A 82 -4.75 -7.42 -13.40
N SER A 83 -3.68 -6.62 -13.34
CA SER A 83 -2.39 -7.01 -13.93
C SER A 83 -1.65 -8.09 -13.12
N TYR A 84 -2.03 -8.29 -11.85
CA TYR A 84 -1.47 -9.34 -10.97
C TYR A 84 -2.39 -10.55 -10.82
N ALA A 85 -3.64 -10.46 -11.26
CA ALA A 85 -4.55 -11.59 -11.33
C ALA A 85 -4.14 -12.55 -12.46
N GLU A 86 -4.28 -13.86 -12.23
CA GLU A 86 -4.00 -14.91 -13.24
C GLU A 86 -4.83 -14.69 -14.53
N GLU A 87 -6.00 -14.08 -14.39
CA GLU A 87 -6.91 -13.69 -15.47
C GLU A 87 -7.51 -12.32 -15.14
N LYS A 88 -7.74 -11.48 -16.16
CA LYS A 88 -8.38 -10.16 -16.02
C LYS A 88 -9.91 -10.22 -15.90
N SER A 89 -10.43 -11.25 -15.25
CA SER A 89 -11.86 -11.40 -14.98
C SER A 89 -12.24 -10.74 -13.65
N PRO A 90 -13.44 -10.13 -13.53
CA PRO A 90 -13.94 -9.58 -12.27
C PRO A 90 -13.89 -10.60 -11.12
N GLU A 91 -14.14 -11.88 -11.41
CA GLU A 91 -14.12 -12.96 -10.44
C GLU A 91 -12.70 -13.26 -9.95
N ALA A 92 -11.70 -13.25 -10.84
CA ALA A 92 -10.30 -13.47 -10.45
C ALA A 92 -9.77 -12.31 -9.59
N VAL A 93 -10.05 -11.07 -9.99
CA VAL A 93 -9.73 -9.87 -9.21
C VAL A 93 -10.43 -9.90 -7.84
N GLY A 94 -11.72 -10.25 -7.82
CA GLY A 94 -12.48 -10.41 -6.58
C GLY A 94 -11.86 -11.46 -5.65
N ARG A 95 -11.44 -12.62 -6.18
CA ARG A 95 -10.80 -13.69 -5.38
C ARG A 95 -9.51 -13.24 -4.71
N ILE A 96 -8.61 -12.55 -5.44
CA ILE A 96 -7.35 -12.07 -4.84
C ILE A 96 -7.60 -10.96 -3.81
N CYS A 97 -8.52 -10.03 -4.07
CA CYS A 97 -8.93 -9.01 -3.10
C CYS A 97 -9.46 -9.63 -1.80
N MET A 98 -10.36 -10.63 -1.90
CA MET A 98 -10.91 -11.31 -0.72
C MET A 98 -9.85 -12.08 0.05
N ARG A 99 -8.86 -12.67 -0.63
CA ARG A 99 -7.75 -13.40 0.00
C ARG A 99 -6.90 -12.51 0.89
N VAL A 100 -6.68 -11.26 0.48
CA VAL A 100 -5.81 -10.31 1.20
C VAL A 100 -6.56 -9.39 2.17
N LEU A 101 -7.89 -9.49 2.24
CA LEU A 101 -8.73 -8.51 2.94
C LEU A 101 -8.38 -8.32 4.42
N SER A 102 -8.03 -9.40 5.13
CA SER A 102 -7.61 -9.32 6.54
C SER A 102 -6.28 -8.57 6.72
N LYS A 103 -5.35 -8.72 5.77
CA LYS A 103 -4.07 -7.98 5.75
C LYS A 103 -4.32 -6.51 5.45
N VAL A 104 -5.20 -6.21 4.50
CA VAL A 104 -5.62 -4.83 4.18
C VAL A 104 -6.21 -4.14 5.41
N GLN A 105 -7.14 -4.80 6.11
CA GLN A 105 -7.68 -4.26 7.36
C GLN A 105 -6.56 -3.93 8.36
N LYS A 106 -5.63 -4.86 8.59
CA LYS A 106 -4.52 -4.64 9.52
C LYS A 106 -3.60 -3.49 9.09
N VAL A 107 -3.32 -3.36 7.80
CA VAL A 107 -2.55 -2.22 7.24
C VAL A 107 -3.26 -0.90 7.53
N ILE A 108 -4.56 -0.79 7.21
CA ILE A 108 -5.34 0.43 7.43
C ILE A 108 -5.40 0.77 8.92
N THR A 109 -5.68 -0.22 9.78
CA THR A 109 -5.67 -0.04 11.23
C THR A 109 -4.33 0.50 11.71
N LEU A 110 -3.20 -0.09 11.32
CA LEU A 110 -1.88 0.41 11.73
C LEU A 110 -1.62 1.83 11.25
N ILE A 111 -1.98 2.16 10.00
CA ILE A 111 -1.78 3.51 9.45
C ILE A 111 -2.60 4.55 10.24
N LEU A 112 -3.84 4.24 10.59
CA LEU A 112 -4.73 5.15 11.32
C LEU A 112 -4.41 5.22 12.83
N GLU A 113 -4.14 4.09 13.49
CA GLU A 113 -3.85 4.03 14.94
C GLU A 113 -2.45 4.56 15.29
N THR A 114 -1.49 4.50 14.37
CA THR A 114 -0.16 5.11 14.58
C THR A 114 -0.26 6.64 14.80
N HIS A 115 -1.41 7.25 14.47
CA HIS A 115 -1.70 8.65 14.78
C HIS A 115 -2.00 8.91 16.27
N GLU A 116 -2.57 7.94 16.99
CA GLU A 116 -3.11 8.16 18.34
C GLU A 116 -2.09 7.90 19.47
N GLY A 117 -0.94 7.28 19.17
CA GLY A 117 0.04 6.84 20.18
C GLY A 117 1.13 7.84 20.57
N LYS A 118 0.96 9.15 20.39
CA LYS A 118 2.00 10.17 20.68
C LYS A 118 1.59 11.33 21.59
N GLU A 119 0.45 11.28 22.27
CA GLU A 119 0.06 12.32 23.24
C GLU A 119 0.25 11.93 24.72
N ASP A 120 0.41 10.65 25.07
CA ASP A 120 0.33 10.21 26.48
C ASP A 120 1.66 10.11 27.27
N VAL A 121 2.80 10.58 26.73
CA VAL A 121 4.11 10.49 27.45
C VAL A 121 4.62 11.84 27.96
N ILE A 122 3.82 12.92 27.90
CA ILE A 122 4.27 14.27 28.35
C ILE A 122 3.64 14.70 29.70
N ASN A 123 2.74 13.89 30.30
CA ASN A 123 2.07 14.24 31.55
C ASN A 123 2.15 13.15 32.65
N ALA A 124 3.34 12.60 32.91
CA ALA A 124 3.60 11.71 34.05
C ALA A 124 4.80 12.20 34.87
#